data_AF-A0A7X7YWX5-F1
#
_entry.id   AF-A0A7X7YWX5-F1
#
_cell.length_a   1.000
_cell.length_b   1.000
_cell.length_c   1.000
_cell.angle_alpha   90.00
_cell.angle_beta   90.00
_cell.angle_gamma   90.00
#
_symmetry.space_group_name_H-M   'P 1'
#
loop_
_entity.id
_entity.type
_entity.pdbx_description
1 polymer ?
#
loop_
_entity_poly.entity_id
_entity_poly.type
_entity_poly.pdbx_seq_one_letter_code
_entity_poly.pdbx_strand_id
1 'polypeptide(L)'
;MTLLSMCCTMVATTSLLTQGPAPAANQKDPIERLLDAIAQVESRRDPNAVGDHGRAVGVYQIHRRYWQDGTRILGRDWPYADAADPAKARQVVRAYLRHYGKDRSLIEMARIHNGGPRGDRKSSTEDYARKIAAILGSPPQSS
;
A
#
# COMPACT_ATOMS: atom_id res chain seq x y z
N MET A 1 -26.03 -3.41 80.29
CA MET A 1 -24.72 -2.81 79.96
C MET A 1 -24.46 -3.10 78.50
N THR A 2 -24.38 -2.02 77.74
CA THR A 2 -24.31 -1.89 76.28
C THR A 2 -23.17 -2.71 75.67
N LEU A 3 -23.45 -3.55 74.67
CA LEU A 3 -22.45 -3.86 73.65
C LEU A 3 -22.97 -3.39 72.29
N LEU A 4 -22.20 -2.44 71.76
CA LEU A 4 -22.45 -1.60 70.64
C LEU A 4 -22.22 -2.36 69.33
N SER A 5 -23.19 -2.21 68.43
CA SER A 5 -23.20 -2.53 67.00
C SER A 5 -21.80 -2.58 66.34
N MET A 6 -21.44 -3.76 65.83
CA MET A 6 -20.28 -3.97 64.95
C MET A 6 -20.55 -3.27 63.61
N CYS A 7 -19.94 -2.09 63.43
CA CYS A 7 -19.92 -1.37 62.19
C CYS A 7 -18.98 -2.10 61.21
N CYS A 8 -19.53 -3.03 60.43
CA CYS A 8 -18.82 -3.73 59.37
C CYS A 8 -18.76 -2.80 58.15
N THR A 9 -17.77 -1.91 58.10
CA THR A 9 -17.51 -1.08 56.93
C THR A 9 -16.91 -1.95 55.82
N MET A 10 -17.77 -2.39 54.90
CA MET A 10 -17.32 -2.92 53.61
C MET A 10 -16.63 -1.80 52.84
N VAL A 11 -15.30 -1.84 52.78
CA VAL A 11 -14.54 -1.03 51.84
C VAL A 11 -14.73 -1.67 50.46
N ALA A 12 -15.71 -1.16 49.70
CA ALA A 12 -15.85 -1.47 48.29
C ALA A 12 -14.68 -0.82 47.54
N THR A 13 -13.60 -1.58 47.33
CA THR A 13 -12.52 -1.18 46.42
C THR A 13 -13.08 -1.11 45.01
N THR A 14 -13.43 0.09 44.55
CA THR A 14 -13.70 0.38 43.14
C THR A 14 -12.43 0.09 42.35
N SER A 15 -12.34 -1.09 41.74
CA SER A 15 -11.32 -1.39 40.75
C SER A 15 -11.57 -0.47 39.55
N LEU A 16 -10.75 0.57 39.41
CA LEU A 16 -10.62 1.30 38.14
C LEU A 16 -10.08 0.29 37.13
N LEU A 17 -10.95 -0.26 36.29
CA LEU A 17 -10.51 -0.89 35.05
C LEU A 17 -9.94 0.22 34.18
N THR A 18 -8.62 0.40 34.22
CA THR A 18 -7.91 1.09 33.15
C THR A 18 -8.12 0.29 31.89
N GLN A 19 -9.08 0.69 31.05
CA GLN A 19 -9.17 0.21 29.69
C GLN A 19 -7.89 0.66 28.98
N GLY A 20 -6.92 -0.25 28.84
CA GLY A 20 -5.79 -0.05 27.95
C GLY A 20 -6.30 0.18 26.52
N PRO A 21 -5.57 0.93 25.67
CA PRO A 21 -6.00 1.15 24.30
C PRO A 21 -6.22 -0.21 23.61
N ALA A 22 -7.40 -0.37 23.02
CA ALA A 22 -7.75 -1.55 22.25
C ALA A 22 -6.68 -1.83 21.18
N PRO A 23 -6.31 -3.10 20.92
CA PRO A 23 -5.33 -3.43 19.89
C PRO A 23 -5.82 -2.92 18.52
N ALA A 24 -4.93 -2.26 17.78
CA ALA A 24 -5.16 -1.70 16.47
C ALA A 24 -5.56 -2.78 15.44
N ALA A 25 -6.84 -3.14 15.44
CA ALA A 25 -7.42 -4.00 14.43
C ALA A 25 -7.52 -3.20 13.11
N ASN A 26 -6.95 -3.74 12.04
CA ASN A 26 -7.12 -3.33 10.64
C ASN A 26 -6.11 -2.31 10.05
N GLN A 27 -4.80 -2.56 10.18
CA GLN A 27 -3.81 -1.91 9.30
C GLN A 27 -3.42 -2.87 8.16
N LYS A 28 -3.81 -2.53 6.93
CA LYS A 28 -3.34 -3.21 5.71
C LYS A 28 -1.80 -3.17 5.63
N ASP A 29 -1.18 -4.25 5.14
CA ASP A 29 0.25 -4.27 4.80
C ASP A 29 0.63 -3.01 3.99
N PRO A 30 1.70 -2.28 4.35
CA PRO A 30 2.15 -1.09 3.65
C PRO A 30 2.20 -1.22 2.12
N ILE A 31 2.60 -2.39 1.59
CA ILE A 31 2.64 -2.59 0.14
C ILE A 31 1.22 -2.61 -0.47
N GLU A 32 0.22 -3.11 0.25
CA GLU A 32 -1.15 -3.14 -0.23
C GLU A 32 -1.75 -1.74 -0.31
N ARG A 33 -1.41 -0.87 0.66
CA ARG A 33 -1.80 0.54 0.59
C ARG A 33 -1.15 1.25 -0.60
N LEU A 34 0.12 0.95 -0.88
CA LEU A 34 0.82 1.50 -2.04
C LEU A 34 0.17 1.05 -3.35
N LEU A 35 -0.15 -0.25 -3.49
CA LEU A 35 -0.84 -0.76 -4.68
C LEU A 35 -2.21 -0.10 -4.87
N ASP A 36 -2.96 0.13 -3.78
CA ASP A 36 -4.25 0.82 -3.82
C ASP A 36 -4.11 2.30 -4.23
N ALA A 37 -3.00 2.95 -3.85
CA ALA A 37 -2.67 4.31 -4.25
C ALA A 37 -2.24 4.40 -5.73
N ILE A 38 -1.40 3.47 -6.19
CA ILE A 38 -0.99 3.38 -7.61
C ILE A 38 -2.24 3.19 -8.49
N ALA A 39 -3.09 2.21 -8.16
CA ALA A 39 -4.34 1.97 -8.90
C ALA A 39 -5.25 3.22 -8.98
N GLN A 40 -5.29 4.03 -7.91
CA GLN A 40 -6.04 5.29 -7.89
C GLN A 40 -5.43 6.34 -8.82
N VAL A 41 -4.11 6.50 -8.81
CA VAL A 41 -3.39 7.51 -9.61
C VAL A 41 -3.37 7.15 -11.09
N GLU A 42 -3.13 5.88 -11.42
CA GLU A 42 -2.94 5.42 -12.80
C GLU A 42 -4.24 5.45 -13.61
N SER A 43 -5.34 4.94 -13.04
CA SER A 43 -6.58 4.80 -13.81
C SER A 43 -7.86 5.11 -13.05
N ARG A 44 -7.77 5.62 -11.82
CA ARG A 44 -8.93 5.69 -10.91
C ARG A 44 -9.59 4.31 -10.71
N ARG A 45 -8.78 3.25 -10.72
CA ARG A 45 -9.18 1.84 -10.62
C ARG A 45 -10.03 1.30 -11.78
N ASP A 46 -10.00 1.96 -12.93
CA ASP A 46 -10.66 1.47 -14.14
C ASP A 46 -9.86 0.29 -14.76
N PRO A 47 -10.44 -0.92 -14.87
CA PRO A 47 -9.81 -2.07 -15.53
C PRO A 47 -9.75 -1.93 -17.06
N ASN A 48 -10.56 -1.06 -17.66
CA ASN A 48 -10.62 -0.85 -19.10
C ASN A 48 -9.74 0.33 -19.55
N ALA A 49 -8.97 0.93 -18.64
CA ALA A 49 -8.14 2.08 -18.96
C ALA A 49 -7.03 1.73 -19.96
N VAL A 50 -6.93 2.53 -21.01
CA VAL A 50 -5.90 2.43 -22.04
C VAL A 50 -5.21 3.77 -22.16
N GLY A 51 -3.93 3.82 -21.78
CA GLY A 51 -3.10 5.01 -21.82
C GLY A 51 -1.97 4.88 -22.83
N ASP A 52 -1.22 5.97 -22.96
CA ASP A 52 0.01 6.03 -23.77
C ASP A 52 -0.16 5.45 -25.19
N HIS A 53 -1.20 5.91 -25.90
CA HIS A 53 -1.55 5.45 -27.25
C HIS A 53 -1.74 3.92 -27.38
N GLY A 54 -2.23 3.26 -26.31
CA GLY A 54 -2.43 1.82 -26.30
C GLY A 54 -1.29 1.02 -25.67
N ARG A 55 -0.22 1.67 -25.23
CA ARG A 55 0.96 0.98 -24.67
C ARG A 55 0.84 0.69 -23.18
N ALA A 56 -0.01 1.42 -22.47
CA ALA A 56 -0.27 1.24 -21.04
C ALA A 56 -1.69 0.70 -20.84
N VAL A 57 -1.84 -0.38 -20.08
CA VAL A 57 -3.14 -1.07 -19.97
C VAL A 57 -3.56 -1.34 -18.52
N GLY A 58 -4.88 -1.28 -18.31
CA GLY A 58 -5.55 -1.72 -17.10
C GLY A 58 -5.35 -0.81 -15.89
N VAL A 59 -5.70 -1.35 -14.72
CA VAL A 59 -5.75 -0.64 -13.44
C VAL A 59 -4.43 0.05 -13.07
N TYR A 60 -3.30 -0.54 -13.49
CA TYR A 60 -1.96 -0.08 -13.13
C TYR A 60 -1.19 0.46 -14.34
N GLN A 61 -1.87 0.69 -15.48
CA GLN A 61 -1.26 1.26 -16.69
C GLN A 61 0.08 0.58 -17.06
N ILE A 62 0.10 -0.76 -17.04
CA ILE A 62 1.32 -1.55 -17.18
C ILE A 62 1.76 -1.55 -18.64
N HIS A 63 3.07 -1.39 -18.89
CA HIS A 63 3.67 -1.56 -20.22
C HIS A 63 4.18 -2.99 -20.43
N ARG A 64 4.31 -3.43 -21.69
CA ARG A 64 4.78 -4.79 -22.05
C ARG A 64 6.07 -5.23 -21.35
N ARG A 65 7.08 -4.36 -21.28
CA ARG A 65 8.37 -4.70 -20.63
C ARG A 65 8.22 -4.87 -19.11
N TYR A 66 7.40 -4.02 -18.47
CA TYR A 66 7.09 -4.16 -17.05
C TYR A 66 6.40 -5.49 -16.78
N TRP A 67 5.41 -5.85 -17.61
CA TRP A 67 4.71 -7.12 -17.51
C TRP A 67 5.67 -8.31 -17.63
N GLN A 68 6.51 -8.32 -18.67
CA GLN A 68 7.51 -9.38 -18.90
C GLN A 68 8.45 -9.56 -17.71
N ASP A 69 8.94 -8.47 -17.11
CA ASP A 69 9.80 -8.56 -15.93
C ASP A 69 9.03 -9.09 -14.71
N GLY A 70 7.85 -8.56 -14.44
CA GLY A 70 7.06 -8.97 -13.27
C GLY A 70 6.57 -10.42 -13.36
N THR A 71 6.16 -10.90 -14.55
CA THR A 71 5.79 -12.31 -14.74
C THR A 71 6.99 -13.25 -14.65
N ARG A 72 8.16 -12.86 -15.20
CA ARG A 72 9.43 -13.58 -14.99
C ARG A 72 9.77 -13.71 -13.51
N ILE A 73 9.64 -12.62 -12.74
CA ILE A 73 9.89 -12.63 -11.29
C ILE A 73 8.91 -13.55 -10.55
N LEU A 74 7.64 -13.60 -10.99
CA LEU A 74 6.61 -14.50 -10.44
C LEU A 74 6.78 -15.97 -10.86
N GLY A 75 7.62 -16.27 -11.84
CA GLY A 75 7.68 -17.60 -12.45
C GLY A 75 6.40 -17.97 -13.21
N ARG A 76 5.76 -16.98 -13.85
CA ARG A 76 4.54 -17.17 -14.64
C ARG A 76 4.80 -16.85 -16.11
N ASP A 77 4.18 -17.63 -16.99
CA ASP A 77 4.17 -17.37 -18.44
C ASP A 77 2.77 -16.90 -18.87
N TRP A 78 2.43 -15.67 -18.49
CA TRP A 78 1.15 -15.04 -18.84
C TRP A 78 1.31 -14.05 -20.00
N PRO A 79 0.41 -14.07 -21.00
CA PRO A 79 0.46 -13.13 -22.12
C PRO A 79 0.21 -11.70 -21.67
N TYR A 80 0.75 -10.71 -22.39
CA TYR A 80 0.58 -9.30 -22.03
C TYR A 80 -0.88 -8.84 -21.94
N ALA A 81 -1.80 -9.47 -22.68
CA ALA A 81 -3.24 -9.16 -22.62
C ALA A 81 -3.83 -9.34 -21.20
N ASP A 82 -3.23 -10.21 -20.38
CA ASP A 82 -3.64 -10.43 -18.99
C ASP A 82 -3.32 -9.23 -18.08
N ALA A 83 -2.58 -8.22 -18.54
CA ALA A 83 -2.35 -6.98 -17.80
C ALA A 83 -3.64 -6.15 -17.60
N ALA A 84 -4.70 -6.43 -18.37
CA ALA A 84 -6.03 -5.86 -18.16
C ALA A 84 -6.80 -6.53 -17.01
N ASP A 85 -6.42 -7.76 -16.60
CA ASP A 85 -7.02 -8.43 -15.43
C ASP A 85 -6.49 -7.78 -14.13
N PRO A 86 -7.35 -7.16 -13.30
CA PRO A 86 -6.90 -6.44 -12.11
C PRO A 86 -6.17 -7.31 -11.09
N ALA A 87 -6.55 -8.58 -10.95
CA ALA A 87 -5.96 -9.49 -9.97
C ALA A 87 -4.58 -9.97 -10.41
N LYS A 88 -4.40 -10.28 -11.70
CA LYS A 88 -3.09 -10.61 -12.27
C LYS A 88 -2.17 -9.39 -12.28
N ALA A 89 -2.67 -8.23 -12.72
CA ALA A 89 -1.93 -6.97 -12.72
C ALA A 89 -1.41 -6.61 -11.33
N ARG A 90 -2.25 -6.75 -10.29
CA ARG A 90 -1.84 -6.51 -8.90
C ARG A 90 -0.70 -7.44 -8.46
N GLN A 91 -0.77 -8.72 -8.81
CA GLN A 91 0.30 -9.69 -8.49
C GLN A 91 1.62 -9.30 -9.16
N VAL A 92 1.56 -8.94 -10.45
CA VAL A 92 2.73 -8.53 -11.24
C VAL A 92 3.36 -7.26 -10.66
N VAL A 93 2.58 -6.23 -10.37
CA VAL A 93 3.08 -4.98 -9.76
C VAL A 93 3.67 -5.23 -8.37
N ARG A 94 3.00 -6.03 -7.53
CA ARG A 94 3.53 -6.40 -6.21
C ARG A 94 4.89 -7.08 -6.33
N ALA A 95 5.02 -8.07 -7.22
CA ALA A 95 6.27 -8.79 -7.43
C ALA A 95 7.38 -7.88 -7.96
N TYR A 96 7.07 -7.04 -8.94
CA TYR A 96 7.99 -6.07 -9.51
C TYR A 96 8.52 -5.10 -8.45
N LEU A 97 7.63 -4.54 -7.63
CA LEU A 97 8.01 -3.59 -6.57
C LEU A 97 8.77 -4.26 -5.43
N ARG A 98 8.42 -5.49 -5.04
CA ARG A 98 9.21 -6.23 -4.03
C ARG A 98 10.60 -6.59 -4.54
N HIS A 99 10.78 -6.79 -5.85
CA HIS A 99 12.08 -7.10 -6.45
C HIS A 99 12.95 -5.86 -6.63
N TYR A 100 12.48 -4.87 -7.40
CA TYR A 100 13.28 -3.67 -7.72
C TYR A 100 13.28 -2.62 -6.61
N GLY A 101 12.24 -2.62 -5.77
CA GLY A 101 12.11 -1.73 -4.62
C GLY A 101 12.60 -2.35 -3.31
N LYS A 102 13.39 -3.43 -3.35
CA LYS A 102 13.97 -4.00 -2.13
C LYS A 102 14.73 -2.93 -1.35
N ASP A 103 14.45 -2.83 -0.06
CA ASP A 103 15.03 -1.85 0.88
C ASP A 103 14.69 -0.38 0.56
N ARG A 104 13.67 -0.14 -0.27
CA ARG A 104 13.16 1.19 -0.63
C ARG A 104 11.92 1.54 0.18
N SER A 105 11.74 2.84 0.41
CA SER A 105 10.49 3.39 0.94
C SER A 105 9.33 3.20 -0.04
N LEU A 106 8.09 3.32 0.44
CA LEU A 106 6.90 3.24 -0.44
C LEU A 106 6.91 4.33 -1.52
N ILE A 107 7.47 5.50 -1.23
CA ILE A 107 7.56 6.61 -2.18
C ILE A 107 8.58 6.30 -3.28
N GLU A 108 9.75 5.78 -2.93
CA GLU A 108 10.72 5.29 -3.92
C GLU A 108 10.14 4.13 -4.75
N MET A 109 9.39 3.21 -4.14
CA MET A 109 8.69 2.15 -4.87
C MET A 109 7.67 2.71 -5.88
N ALA A 110 6.90 3.74 -5.52
CA ALA A 110 6.02 4.44 -6.45
C ALA A 110 6.79 5.05 -7.63
N ARG A 111 7.96 5.65 -7.38
CA ARG A 111 8.83 6.16 -8.45
C ARG A 111 9.34 5.03 -9.34
N ILE A 112 9.64 3.86 -8.79
CA ILE A 112 10.04 2.66 -9.54
C ILE A 112 8.88 2.15 -10.42
N HIS A 113 7.63 2.21 -9.95
CA HIS A 113 6.47 1.89 -10.78
C HIS A 113 6.40 2.84 -12.00
N ASN A 114 6.47 4.15 -11.75
CA ASN A 114 6.34 5.18 -12.79
C ASN A 114 7.54 5.23 -13.76
N GLY A 115 8.75 4.97 -13.28
CA GLY A 115 9.99 5.20 -14.03
C GLY A 115 10.77 3.94 -14.43
N GLY A 116 10.30 2.75 -14.05
CA GLY A 116 11.02 1.48 -14.19
C GLY A 116 12.05 1.23 -13.07
N PRO A 117 12.98 0.26 -13.21
CA PRO A 117 13.83 -0.23 -12.11
C PRO A 117 14.74 0.80 -11.43
N ARG A 118 14.96 1.94 -12.07
CA ARG A 118 15.76 3.07 -11.54
C ARG A 118 14.92 4.35 -11.44
N GLY A 119 13.60 4.22 -11.36
CA GLY A 119 12.67 5.34 -11.34
C GLY A 119 12.86 6.24 -10.12
N ASP A 120 13.24 5.66 -8.99
CA ASP A 120 13.67 6.35 -7.76
C ASP A 120 14.76 7.40 -7.97
N ARG A 121 15.54 7.31 -9.06
CA ARG A 121 16.63 8.23 -9.39
C ARG A 121 16.28 9.28 -10.45
N LYS A 122 15.06 9.22 -11.01
CA LYS A 122 14.63 10.11 -12.10
C LYS A 122 13.83 11.27 -11.55
N SER A 123 14.23 12.51 -11.82
CA SER A 123 13.46 13.71 -11.45
C SER A 123 12.05 13.69 -12.06
N SER A 124 11.89 13.11 -13.26
CA SER A 124 10.61 12.96 -13.96
C SER A 124 9.53 12.18 -13.17
N THR A 125 9.90 11.47 -12.10
CA THR A 125 8.98 10.65 -11.29
C THR A 125 8.53 11.37 -10.00
N GLU A 126 9.05 12.58 -9.73
CA GLU A 126 8.77 13.31 -8.49
C GLU A 126 7.32 13.79 -8.42
N ASP A 127 6.77 14.26 -9.53
CA ASP A 127 5.36 14.67 -9.62
C ASP A 127 4.41 13.51 -9.33
N TYR A 128 4.77 12.32 -9.82
CA TYR A 128 4.04 11.09 -9.52
C TYR A 128 4.12 10.72 -8.04
N ALA A 129 5.33 10.79 -7.47
CA ALA A 129 5.57 10.52 -6.06
C ALA A 129 4.75 11.42 -5.13
N ARG A 130 4.61 12.72 -5.46
CA ARG A 130 3.79 13.66 -4.68
C ARG A 130 2.30 13.26 -4.66
N LYS A 131 1.76 12.77 -5.78
CA LYS A 131 0.37 12.27 -5.85
C LYS A 131 0.17 11.05 -4.94
N ILE A 132 1.12 10.12 -4.95
CA ILE A 132 1.09 8.93 -4.08
C ILE A 132 1.22 9.31 -2.61
N ALA A 133 2.15 10.20 -2.27
CA ALA A 133 2.37 10.68 -0.91
C ALA A 133 1.09 11.30 -0.31
N ALA A 134 0.38 12.11 -1.10
CA ALA A 134 -0.90 12.69 -0.71
C ALA A 134 -1.96 11.63 -0.38
N ILE A 135 -2.06 10.55 -1.16
CA ILE A 135 -2.99 9.44 -0.88
C ILE A 135 -2.58 8.64 0.36
N LEU A 136 -1.28 8.44 0.58
CA LEU A 136 -0.77 7.67 1.71
C LEU A 136 -0.76 8.46 3.04
N GLY A 137 -1.08 9.76 3.01
CA GLY A 137 -0.95 10.66 4.16
C GLY A 137 0.51 10.85 4.59
N SER A 138 1.46 10.68 3.67
CA SER A 138 2.89 10.84 3.93
C SER A 138 3.34 12.22 3.45
N PRO A 139 4.05 13.03 4.26
CA PRO A 139 4.58 14.30 3.80
C PRO A 139 5.63 14.06 2.69
N PRO A 140 5.73 14.94 1.68
CA PRO A 140 6.75 14.83 0.65
C PRO A 140 8.15 14.88 1.30
N GLN A 141 8.97 13.87 1.05
CA GLN A 141 10.37 13.83 1.48
C GLN A 141 11.14 14.84 0.63
N SER A 142 11.68 15.88 1.27
CA SER A 142 12.59 16.85 0.64
C SER A 142 13.94 16.17 0.36
N SER A 143 14.36 16.21 -0.91
CA SER A 143 15.70 15.80 -1.37
C SER A 143 16.80 16.72 -0.84
#